data_AF-A0A2N9M4I4-F1
#
_entry.id   AF-A0A2N9M4I4-F1
#
_cell.length_a   1.000
_cell.length_b   1.000
_cell.length_c   1.000
_cell.angle_alpha   90.00
_cell.angle_beta   90.00
_cell.angle_gamma   90.00
#
_symmetry.space_group_name_H-M   'P 1'
#
loop_
_entity.id
_entity.type
_entity.pdbx_description
1 polymer ?
#
loop_
_entity_poly.entity_id
_entity_poly.type
_entity_poly.pdbx_seq_one_letter_code
_entity_poly.pdbx_strand_id
1 'polypeptide(L)'
;MMAAAVQHSSSLAGRLAEDLLRAWISGDMDKVSEELERSSSIPTGASDTGEQERRHLLRAVAERMRNCPDLLEEQGGNPVVELCVHLLGHLVSLN
;
A
#
# COMPACT_ATOMS: atom_id res chain seq x y z
N MET A 1 0.88 -35.11 -10.79
CA MET A 1 2.01 -34.20 -10.50
C MET A 1 1.94 -33.03 -11.46
N MET A 2 1.54 -31.85 -11.00
CA MET A 2 1.92 -30.57 -11.61
C MET A 2 1.95 -29.55 -10.48
N ALA A 3 3.08 -29.48 -9.79
CA ALA A 3 3.39 -28.33 -8.95
C ALA A 3 3.58 -27.16 -9.93
N ALA A 4 2.53 -26.36 -10.08
CA ALA A 4 2.67 -25.04 -10.69
C ALA A 4 3.73 -24.33 -9.88
N ALA A 5 4.90 -24.12 -10.49
CA ALA A 5 5.91 -23.24 -9.95
C ALA A 5 5.24 -21.87 -9.82
N VAL A 6 4.74 -21.57 -8.62
CA VAL A 6 4.43 -20.22 -8.17
C VAL A 6 5.77 -19.49 -8.22
N GLN A 7 6.04 -18.91 -9.37
CA GLN A 7 6.95 -17.78 -9.45
C GLN A 7 6.22 -16.69 -8.66
N HIS A 8 6.63 -16.47 -7.40
CA HIS A 8 6.33 -15.25 -6.66
C HIS A 8 6.96 -14.07 -7.43
N SER A 9 6.37 -13.73 -8.57
CA SER A 9 6.61 -12.48 -9.25
C SER A 9 5.99 -11.43 -8.34
N SER A 10 6.83 -10.79 -7.55
CA SER A 10 6.40 -9.77 -6.61
C SER A 10 5.47 -8.77 -7.31
N SER A 11 4.23 -8.72 -6.85
CA SER A 11 3.19 -7.80 -7.31
C SER A 11 3.66 -6.35 -7.22
N LEU A 12 3.30 -5.52 -8.20
CA LEU A 12 3.63 -4.10 -8.14
C LEU A 12 2.98 -3.45 -6.92
N ALA A 13 1.74 -3.85 -6.62
CA ALA A 13 1.02 -3.39 -5.44
C ALA A 13 1.70 -3.82 -4.14
N GLY A 14 2.19 -5.07 -4.05
CA GLY A 14 2.91 -5.56 -2.88
C GLY A 14 4.21 -4.79 -2.62
N ARG A 15 4.99 -4.52 -3.67
CA ARG A 15 6.25 -3.75 -3.56
C ARG A 15 6.01 -2.31 -3.09
N LEU A 16 5.02 -1.64 -3.67
CA LEU A 16 4.70 -0.26 -3.30
C LEU A 16 4.08 -0.19 -1.89
N ALA A 17 3.28 -1.18 -1.50
CA ALA A 17 2.81 -1.31 -0.13
C ALA A 17 3.97 -1.53 0.86
N GLU A 18 4.97 -2.33 0.49
CA GLU A 18 6.17 -2.57 1.31
C GLU A 18 7.00 -1.30 1.47
N ASP A 19 7.27 -0.58 0.38
CA ASP A 19 8.03 0.67 0.39
C ASP A 19 7.33 1.75 1.26
N LEU A 20 6.00 1.88 1.12
CA LEU A 20 5.20 2.79 1.91
C LEU A 20 5.18 2.39 3.40
N LEU A 21 4.98 1.10 3.71
CA LEU A 21 4.99 0.61 5.09
C LEU A 21 6.36 0.81 5.75
N ARG A 22 7.45 0.63 4.99
CA ARG A 22 8.81 0.86 5.47
C ARG A 22 9.08 2.34 5.76
N ALA A 23 8.60 3.23 4.90
CA ALA A 23 8.68 4.68 5.13
C ALA A 23 7.89 5.06 6.40
N TRP A 24 6.68 4.51 6.55
CA TRP A 24 5.82 4.73 7.72
C TRP A 24 6.49 4.31 9.03
N ILE A 25 7.03 3.09 9.11
CA ILE A 25 7.72 2.57 10.29
C ILE A 25 8.99 3.38 10.62
N SER A 26 9.67 3.90 9.59
CA SER A 26 10.87 4.73 9.78
C SER A 26 10.53 6.13 10.30
N GLY A 27 9.25 6.54 10.28
CA GLY A 27 8.80 7.88 10.64
C GLY A 27 9.23 8.97 9.65
N ASP A 28 9.69 8.58 8.45
CA ASP A 28 10.15 9.51 7.42
C ASP A 28 8.93 10.01 6.63
N MET A 29 8.33 11.11 7.11
CA MET A 29 7.08 11.63 6.55
C MET A 29 7.23 12.24 5.15
N ASP A 30 8.43 12.73 4.80
CA ASP A 30 8.74 13.16 3.43
C ASP A 30 8.68 11.95 2.49
N LYS A 31 9.31 10.85 2.89
CA LYS A 31 9.27 9.60 2.12
C LYS A 31 7.88 8.96 2.09
N VAL A 32 7.13 9.01 3.19
CA VAL A 32 5.72 8.56 3.22
C VAL A 32 4.91 9.35 2.19
N SER A 33 5.09 10.67 2.12
CA SER A 33 4.39 11.52 1.15
C SER A 33 4.74 11.16 -0.29
N GLU A 34 6.02 10.90 -0.58
CA GLU A 34 6.47 10.45 -1.91
C GLU A 34 5.84 9.10 -2.30
N GLU A 35 5.89 8.10 -1.41
CA GLU A 35 5.35 6.77 -1.69
C GLU A 35 3.82 6.77 -1.78
N LEU A 36 3.13 7.66 -1.05
CA LEU A 36 1.69 7.88 -1.20
C LEU A 36 1.35 8.48 -2.56
N GLU A 37 2.12 9.48 -3.03
CA GLU A 37 1.91 10.06 -4.36
C GLU A 37 2.13 9.01 -5.47
N ARG A 38 3.24 8.26 -5.38
CA ARG A 38 3.57 7.17 -6.29
C ARG A 38 2.47 6.11 -6.32
N SER A 39 1.97 5.73 -5.14
CA SER A 39 0.89 4.73 -5.00
C SER A 39 -0.47 5.22 -5.50
N SER A 40 -0.76 6.52 -5.35
CA SER A 40 -2.00 7.13 -5.86
C SER A 40 -2.02 7.25 -7.39
N SER A 41 -0.83 7.35 -8.00
CA SER A 41 -0.65 7.54 -9.45
C SER A 41 -0.55 6.23 -10.22
N ILE A 42 -0.66 5.07 -9.57
CA ILE A 42 -0.55 3.77 -10.23
C ILE A 42 -1.68 3.62 -11.26
N PRO A 43 -1.37 3.26 -12.52
CA PRO A 43 -2.38 2.97 -13.51
C PRO A 43 -3.21 1.77 -13.08
N THR A 44 -4.52 1.95 -13.12
CA THR A 44 -5.49 0.89 -12.84
C THR A 44 -6.16 0.50 -14.16
N GLY A 45 -5.91 -0.73 -14.61
CA GLY A 45 -6.49 -1.26 -15.84
C GLY A 45 -7.92 -1.78 -15.62
N ALA A 46 -8.67 -1.94 -16.70
CA ALA A 46 -10.05 -2.44 -16.67
C ALA A 46 -10.15 -3.98 -16.51
N SER A 47 -9.03 -4.68 -16.36
CA SER A 47 -9.00 -6.15 -16.28
C SER A 47 -9.12 -6.61 -14.83
N ASP A 48 -10.14 -7.42 -14.54
CA ASP A 48 -10.36 -8.04 -13.22
C ASP A 48 -9.35 -9.17 -12.95
N THR A 49 -8.12 -8.79 -12.65
CA THR A 49 -7.08 -9.70 -12.16
C THR A 49 -6.84 -9.42 -10.69
N GLY A 50 -6.45 -10.42 -9.92
CA GLY A 50 -6.14 -10.21 -8.50
C GLY A 50 -5.01 -9.20 -8.25
N GLU A 51 -4.15 -8.94 -9.24
CA GLU A 51 -3.16 -7.85 -9.17
C GLU A 51 -3.80 -6.46 -9.36
N GLN A 52 -4.80 -6.38 -10.23
CA GLN A 52 -5.54 -5.14 -10.46
C GLN A 52 -6.36 -4.74 -9.22
N GLU A 53 -7.02 -5.71 -8.59
CA GLU A 53 -7.70 -5.53 -7.29
C GLU A 53 -6.74 -5.00 -6.22
N ARG A 54 -5.54 -5.57 -6.12
CA ARG A 54 -4.50 -5.12 -5.18
C ARG A 54 -4.06 -3.68 -5.47
N ARG A 55 -3.91 -3.28 -6.74
CA ARG A 55 -3.59 -1.89 -7.12
C ARG A 55 -4.72 -0.93 -6.77
N HIS A 56 -5.97 -1.33 -6.98
CA HIS A 56 -7.13 -0.52 -6.56
C HIS A 56 -7.16 -0.33 -5.05
N LEU A 57 -6.93 -1.40 -4.28
CA LEU A 57 -6.87 -1.31 -2.83
C LEU A 57 -5.73 -0.40 -2.37
N LEU A 58 -4.51 -0.59 -2.90
CA LEU A 58 -3.36 0.25 -2.56
C LEU A 58 -3.62 1.72 -2.86
N ARG A 59 -4.19 2.03 -4.03
CA ARG A 59 -4.54 3.40 -4.41
C ARG A 59 -5.55 4.02 -3.44
N ALA A 60 -6.60 3.28 -3.11
CA ALA A 60 -7.62 3.75 -2.16
C ALA A 60 -7.04 4.00 -0.76
N VAL A 61 -6.14 3.12 -0.30
CA VAL A 61 -5.41 3.30 0.97
C VAL A 61 -4.53 4.54 0.91
N ALA A 62 -3.77 4.73 -0.17
CA ALA A 62 -2.88 5.88 -0.33
C ALA A 62 -3.65 7.21 -0.37
N GLU A 63 -4.76 7.26 -1.12
CA GLU A 63 -5.65 8.43 -1.16
C GLU A 63 -6.28 8.69 0.22
N ARG A 64 -6.67 7.63 0.96
CA ARG A 64 -7.26 7.78 2.29
C ARG A 64 -6.27 8.33 3.31
N MET A 65 -5.04 7.84 3.31
CA MET A 65 -3.96 8.33 4.18
C MET A 65 -3.64 9.79 3.85
N ARG A 66 -3.48 10.14 2.58
CA ARG A 66 -3.18 11.53 2.16
C ARG A 66 -4.26 12.53 2.58
N ASN A 67 -5.53 12.10 2.62
CA ASN A 67 -6.65 12.94 3.03
C ASN A 67 -6.89 12.95 4.55
N CYS A 68 -6.07 12.25 5.36
CA CYS A 68 -6.14 12.35 6.81
C CYS A 68 -5.33 13.56 7.29
N PRO A 69 -5.95 14.57 7.92
CA PRO A 69 -5.25 15.74 8.43
C PRO A 69 -4.30 15.38 9.58
N ASP A 70 -4.66 14.38 10.39
CA ASP A 70 -3.85 13.89 11.51
C ASP A 70 -2.73 12.92 11.08
N LEU A 71 -2.42 12.79 9.78
CA LEU A 71 -1.32 11.90 9.36
C LEU A 71 0.04 12.37 9.94
N LEU A 72 0.15 13.67 10.21
CA LEU A 72 1.35 14.34 10.74
C LEU A 72 1.26 14.67 12.23
N GLU A 73 0.06 14.62 12.83
CA GLU A 73 -0.11 14.77 14.26
C GLU A 73 0.19 13.42 14.91
N GLU A 74 1.10 13.43 15.88
CA GLU A 74 1.71 12.32 16.61
C GLU A 74 1.07 10.92 16.37
N GLN A 75 1.90 9.95 15.97
CA GLN A 75 1.61 8.54 15.58
C GLN A 75 0.64 7.70 16.46
N GLY A 76 -0.11 8.26 17.41
CA GLY A 76 -0.96 7.55 18.35
C GLY A 76 -2.39 8.07 18.51
N GLY A 77 -3.13 8.35 17.43
CA GLY A 77 -4.52 8.78 17.58
C GLY A 77 -5.53 8.46 16.48
N ASN A 78 -5.12 8.26 15.22
CA ASN A 78 -6.08 8.15 14.13
C ASN A 78 -6.37 6.67 13.74
N PRO A 79 -7.55 6.11 14.08
CA PRO A 79 -7.89 4.71 13.79
C PRO A 79 -7.97 4.41 12.28
N VAL A 80 -8.18 5.43 11.45
CA VAL A 80 -8.17 5.28 9.99
C VAL A 80 -6.75 5.00 9.50
N VAL A 81 -5.77 5.70 10.07
CA VAL A 81 -4.37 5.52 9.69
C VAL A 81 -3.87 4.15 10.15
N GLU A 82 -4.24 3.72 11.36
CA GLU A 82 -3.97 2.36 11.83
C GLU A 82 -4.56 1.28 10.91
N LEU A 83 -5.82 1.44 10.49
CA LEU A 83 -6.44 0.53 9.52
C LEU A 83 -5.70 0.53 8.18
N CYS A 84 -5.31 1.71 7.68
CA CYS A 84 -4.55 1.81 6.43
C CYS A 84 -3.21 1.07 6.51
N VAL A 85 -2.48 1.25 7.61
CA VAL A 85 -1.21 0.55 7.87
C VAL A 85 -1.40 -0.97 7.93
N HIS A 86 -2.46 -1.45 8.57
CA HIS A 86 -2.79 -2.88 8.57
C HIS A 86 -3.11 -3.42 7.16
N LEU A 87 -3.85 -2.65 6.35
CA LEU A 87 -4.16 -3.02 4.98
C LEU A 87 -2.90 -3.07 4.10
N LEU A 88 -1.94 -2.16 4.31
CA LEU A 88 -0.63 -2.23 3.67
C LEU A 88 0.11 -3.50 4.06
N GLY A 89 0.15 -3.85 5.35
CA GLY A 89 0.74 -5.10 5.83
C GLY A 89 0.09 -6.35 5.20
N HIS A 90 -1.22 -6.31 4.99
CA HIS A 90 -1.92 -7.38 4.28
C HIS A 90 -1.50 -7.48 2.81
N LEU A 91 -1.41 -6.36 2.10
CA LEU A 91 -0.93 -6.32 0.71
C LEU A 91 0.50 -6.87 0.57
N VAL A 92 1.38 -6.57 1.54
CA VAL A 92 2.75 -7.12 1.60
C VAL A 92 2.73 -8.62 1.86
N SER A 93 1.83 -9.13 2.70
CA SER A 93 1.74 -10.56 3.02
C SER A 93 1.15 -11.40 1.89
N LEU A 94 0.49 -10.77 0.91
CA LEU A 94 -0.07 -11.39 -0.29
C LEU A 94 0.89 -11.37 -1.49
N ASN A 95 2.12 -10.88 -1.29
CA ASN A 95 3.21 -10.78 -2.26
C ASN A 95 4.16 -11.98 -2.17
#